data_AF-A0A3B0PM03-F1
#
_entry.id   AF-A0A3B0PM03-F1
#
_cell.length_a   1.000
_cell.length_b   1.000
_cell.length_c   1.000
_cell.angle_alpha   90.00
_cell.angle_beta   90.00
_cell.angle_gamma   90.00
#
_symmetry.space_group_name_H-M   'P 1'
#
loop_
_entity.id
_entity.type
_entity.pdbx_description
1 polymer ?
#
loop_
_entity_poly.entity_id
_entity_poly.type
_entity_poly.pdbx_seq_one_letter_code
_entity_poly.pdbx_strand_id
1 'polypeptide(L)'
;MKIDVEYIVRDGKIELVDTFTGRIMDGRSYSEGLQQAIQAKESIEIEPETKTLATITYQNFFRMFKKLCGMTGTGKTEEQEFVDIYNMRVNVVPTNKPIARVDEPDAIFVNAEDKW
;
A
#
# COMPACT_ATOMS: atom_id res chain seq x y z
N MET A 1 21.21 16.17 -11.61
CA MET A 1 20.36 15.50 -12.59
C MET A 1 20.56 16.06 -13.98
N LYS A 2 20.50 15.19 -15.00
CA LYS A 2 20.61 15.52 -16.42
C LYS A 2 19.24 15.57 -17.09
N ILE A 3 18.95 16.71 -17.70
CA ILE A 3 17.85 16.88 -18.65
C ILE A 3 18.05 15.93 -19.85
N ASP A 4 16.95 15.44 -20.40
CA ASP A 4 16.87 14.49 -21.53
C ASP A 4 17.44 13.09 -21.25
N VAL A 5 17.76 12.79 -19.98
CA VAL A 5 18.22 11.46 -19.54
C VAL A 5 17.41 10.98 -18.34
N GLU A 6 17.35 11.79 -17.28
CA GLU A 6 16.65 11.42 -16.04
C GLU A 6 15.25 12.03 -15.96
N TYR A 7 15.04 13.16 -16.65
CA TYR A 7 13.76 13.85 -16.76
C TYR A 7 13.71 14.67 -18.05
N ILE A 8 12.50 15.01 -18.48
CA ILE A 8 12.23 15.94 -19.57
C ILE A 8 11.35 17.09 -19.08
N VAL A 9 11.40 18.21 -19.80
CA VAL A 9 10.51 19.35 -19.59
C VAL A 9 9.43 19.32 -20.66
N ARG A 10 8.17 19.16 -20.26
CA ARG A 10 7.03 19.12 -21.19
C ARG A 10 5.86 19.92 -20.63
N ASP A 11 5.26 20.79 -21.43
CA ASP A 11 4.10 21.60 -21.06
C ASP A 11 4.26 22.37 -19.72
N GLY A 12 5.49 22.83 -19.45
CA GLY A 12 5.81 23.51 -18.20
C GLY A 12 5.81 22.59 -16.98
N LYS A 13 6.04 21.29 -17.15
CA LYS A 13 6.17 20.29 -16.08
C LYS A 13 7.42 19.44 -16.27
N ILE A 14 7.92 18.93 -15.15
CA ILE A 14 9.01 17.95 -15.11
C ILE A 14 8.38 16.56 -15.16
N GLU A 15 8.65 15.82 -16.23
CA GLU A 15 8.26 14.42 -16.38
C GLU A 15 9.49 13.52 -16.21
N LEU A 16 9.41 12.51 -15.34
CA LEU A 16 10.52 11.62 -15.09
C LEU A 16 10.65 10.56 -16.17
N VAL A 17 11.88 10.23 -16.53
CA VAL A 17 12.17 9.19 -17.53
C VAL A 17 12.77 7.99 -16.82
N ASP A 18 12.22 6.81 -17.09
CA ASP A 18 12.83 5.54 -16.69
C ASP A 18 14.13 5.33 -17.49
N THR A 19 15.27 5.31 -16.80
CA THR A 19 16.59 5.17 -17.42
C THR A 19 16.80 3.84 -18.14
N PHE A 20 16.00 2.81 -17.83
CA PHE A 20 16.09 1.51 -18.49
C PHE A 20 15.27 1.43 -19.77
N THR A 21 14.06 1.99 -19.76
CA THR A 21 13.10 1.83 -20.86
C THR A 21 12.90 3.09 -21.70
N GLY A 22 13.36 4.25 -21.23
CA GLY A 22 13.12 5.56 -21.85
C GLY A 22 11.66 6.01 -21.76
N ARG A 23 10.82 5.32 -20.98
CA ARG A 23 9.40 5.65 -20.84
C ARG A 23 9.20 6.75 -19.82
N ILE A 24 8.20 7.60 -20.09
CA ILE A 24 7.73 8.61 -19.15
C ILE A 24 7.02 7.91 -17.98
N MET A 25 7.42 8.25 -16.76
CA MET A 25 6.82 7.76 -15.53
C MET A 25 5.77 8.76 -15.04
N ASP A 26 4.57 8.67 -15.59
CA ASP A 26 3.46 9.56 -15.21
C ASP A 26 3.09 9.40 -13.71
N GLY A 27 2.78 10.52 -13.07
CA GLY A 27 2.43 10.59 -11.65
C GLY A 27 3.59 10.36 -10.66
N ARG A 28 4.84 10.25 -11.13
CA ARG A 28 6.02 10.18 -10.24
C ARG A 28 6.71 11.54 -10.10
N SER A 29 7.15 11.84 -8.89
CA SER A 29 7.97 13.01 -8.57
C SER A 29 9.12 12.60 -7.66
N TYR A 30 10.20 13.39 -7.65
CA TYR A 30 11.28 13.20 -6.69
C TYR A 30 10.88 13.73 -5.31
N SER A 31 11.19 12.97 -4.26
CA SER A 31 10.94 13.34 -2.86
C SER A 31 12.00 14.30 -2.30
N GLU A 32 11.81 14.76 -1.06
CA GLU A 32 12.78 15.55 -0.29
C GLU A 32 13.16 16.89 -0.94
N GLY A 33 12.18 17.56 -1.57
CA GLY A 33 12.40 18.85 -2.23
C GLY A 33 13.17 18.78 -3.55
N LEU A 34 13.58 17.59 -3.99
CA LEU A 34 14.41 17.42 -5.19
C LEU A 34 13.64 17.75 -6.47
N GLN A 35 12.33 17.45 -6.52
CA GLN A 35 11.46 17.87 -7.62
C GLN A 35 11.41 19.39 -7.74
N GLN A 36 11.24 20.09 -6.62
CA GLN A 36 11.18 21.55 -6.55
C GLN A 36 12.53 22.17 -6.93
N ALA A 37 13.64 21.56 -6.54
CA ALA A 37 14.98 22.00 -6.94
C ALA A 37 15.18 21.91 -8.46
N ILE A 38 14.64 20.87 -9.11
CA ILE A 38 14.68 20.72 -10.58
C ILE A 38 13.75 21.73 -11.24
N GLN A 39 12.52 21.89 -10.74
CA GLN A 39 11.59 22.92 -11.24
C GLN A 39 12.22 24.32 -11.17
N ALA A 40 12.88 24.65 -10.05
CA ALA A 40 13.60 25.91 -9.89
C ALA A 40 14.80 26.03 -10.86
N LYS A 41 15.56 24.95 -11.05
CA LYS A 41 16.68 24.90 -12.01
C LYS A 41 16.21 25.16 -13.45
N GLU A 42 15.07 24.59 -13.84
CA GLU A 42 14.51 24.72 -15.19
C GLU A 42 13.60 25.94 -15.36
N SER A 43 13.51 26.82 -14.34
CA SER A 43 12.67 28.04 -14.35
C SER A 43 11.18 27.75 -14.61
N ILE A 44 10.68 26.64 -14.05
CA ILE A 44 9.30 26.18 -14.12
C ILE A 44 8.55 26.57 -12.84
N GLU A 45 7.22 26.68 -12.92
CA GLU A 45 6.37 26.86 -11.75
C GLU A 45 6.63 25.75 -10.71
N ILE A 46 6.93 26.16 -9.48
CA ILE A 46 7.25 25.24 -8.39
C ILE A 46 5.94 24.77 -7.79
N GLU A 47 5.67 23.47 -7.89
CA GLU A 47 4.49 22.88 -7.28
C GLU A 47 4.69 22.77 -5.75
N PRO A 48 3.65 23.09 -4.95
CA PRO A 48 3.75 22.99 -3.50
C PRO A 48 3.98 21.53 -3.08
N GLU A 49 4.97 21.32 -2.22
CA GLU A 49 5.29 20.00 -1.68
C GLU A 49 4.13 19.51 -0.80
N THR A 50 3.57 18.35 -1.15
CA THR A 50 2.65 17.64 -0.27
C THR A 50 3.45 16.91 0.80
N LYS A 51 3.51 17.51 2.00
CA LYS A 51 4.23 16.94 3.13
C LYS A 51 3.29 16.16 4.04
N THR A 52 3.64 14.92 4.36
CA THR A 52 2.96 14.16 5.41
C THR A 52 3.22 14.82 6.76
N LEU A 53 2.18 15.39 7.38
CA LEU A 53 2.29 16.09 8.66
C LEU A 53 2.32 15.15 9.87
N ALA A 54 1.61 14.03 9.78
CA ALA A 54 1.52 13.03 10.82
C ALA A 54 1.35 11.64 10.23
N THR A 55 1.98 10.66 10.87
CA THR A 55 1.94 9.25 10.45
C THR A 55 1.80 8.38 11.69
N ILE A 56 0.94 7.37 11.61
CA ILE A 56 0.87 6.29 12.59
C ILE A 56 0.50 5.00 11.88
N THR A 57 1.08 3.87 12.31
CA THR A 57 0.66 2.55 11.83
C THR A 57 -0.58 2.11 12.58
N TYR A 58 -1.42 1.26 11.97
CA TYR A 58 -2.60 0.72 12.67
C TYR A 58 -2.22 -0.04 13.94
N GLN A 59 -1.09 -0.75 13.93
CA GLN A 59 -0.55 -1.45 15.10
C GLN A 59 -0.36 -0.50 16.28
N ASN A 60 0.36 0.61 16.06
CA ASN A 60 0.63 1.59 17.11
C ASN A 60 -0.62 2.36 17.51
N PHE A 61 -1.47 2.71 16.55
CA PHE A 61 -2.72 3.40 16.81
C PHE A 61 -3.64 2.60 17.74
N PHE A 62 -3.86 1.30 17.47
CA PHE A 62 -4.71 0.48 18.31
C PHE A 62 -4.12 0.16 19.69
N ARG A 63 -2.78 0.13 19.82
CA ARG A 63 -2.09 -0.04 21.11
C ARG A 63 -2.28 1.14 22.07
N MET A 64 -2.70 2.31 21.57
CA MET A 64 -2.98 3.48 22.39
C MET A 64 -4.31 3.36 23.18
N PHE A 65 -5.20 2.45 22.78
CA PHE A 65 -6.48 2.27 23.47
C PHE A 65 -6.30 1.52 24.79
N LYS A 66 -6.92 2.02 25.86
CA LYS A 66 -6.92 1.36 27.18
C LYS A 66 -7.54 -0.04 27.14
N LYS A 67 -8.52 -0.26 26.25
CA LYS A 67 -9.18 -1.53 26.02
C LYS A 67 -9.34 -1.73 24.53
N LEU A 68 -8.91 -2.88 24.04
CA LEU A 68 -9.02 -3.28 22.64
C LEU A 68 -9.77 -4.61 22.54
N CYS A 69 -10.71 -4.69 21.61
CA CYS A 69 -11.47 -5.90 21.29
C CYS A 69 -11.80 -5.94 19.80
N GLY A 70 -12.09 -7.13 19.28
CA GLY A 70 -12.42 -7.33 17.88
C GLY A 70 -13.24 -8.60 17.69
N MET A 71 -13.86 -8.72 16.51
CA MET A 71 -14.66 -9.88 16.12
C MET A 71 -14.39 -10.21 14.66
N THR A 72 -14.22 -11.49 14.36
CA THR A 72 -14.02 -12.01 13.00
C THR A 72 -14.34 -13.50 12.99
N GLY A 73 -14.73 -14.03 11.82
CA GLY A 73 -14.97 -15.46 11.63
C GLY A 73 -13.71 -16.30 11.43
N THR A 74 -12.58 -15.67 11.07
CA THR A 74 -11.37 -16.38 10.61
C THR A 74 -10.12 -16.09 11.44
N GLY A 75 -10.23 -15.35 12.54
CA GLY A 75 -9.06 -14.84 13.27
C GLY A 75 -8.23 -15.89 14.01
N LYS A 76 -8.68 -17.15 14.09
CA LYS A 76 -8.00 -18.19 14.88
C LYS A 76 -6.63 -18.57 14.29
N THR A 77 -6.47 -18.49 12.98
CA THR A 77 -5.19 -18.77 12.31
C THR A 77 -4.11 -17.77 12.69
N GLU A 78 -4.49 -16.50 12.87
CA GLU A 78 -3.59 -15.38 13.17
C GLU A 78 -3.48 -15.08 14.68
N GLU A 79 -3.88 -16.01 15.55
CA GLU A 79 -3.91 -15.76 17.00
C GLU A 79 -2.55 -15.33 17.56
N GLN A 80 -1.46 -15.93 17.08
CA GLN A 80 -0.11 -15.60 17.53
C GLN A 80 0.24 -14.14 17.22
N GLU A 81 -0.10 -13.65 16.03
CA GLU A 81 0.11 -12.25 15.65
C GLU A 81 -0.75 -11.30 16.50
N PHE A 82 -2.00 -11.66 16.79
CA PHE A 82 -2.87 -10.87 17.67
C PHE A 82 -2.31 -10.77 19.10
N VAL A 83 -1.73 -11.84 19.63
CA VAL A 83 -1.09 -11.84 20.95
C VAL A 83 0.17 -10.98 20.93
N ASP A 84 1.04 -11.14 19.94
CA ASP A 84 2.34 -10.48 19.90
C ASP A 84 2.24 -8.97 19.65
N ILE A 85 1.32 -8.56 18.77
CA ILE A 85 1.17 -7.15 18.38
C ILE A 85 0.23 -6.40 19.33
N TYR A 86 -0.90 -7.02 19.68
CA TYR A 86 -2.02 -6.37 20.36
C TYR A 86 -2.34 -6.92 21.76
N ASN A 87 -1.64 -7.97 22.21
CA ASN A 87 -1.97 -8.70 23.45
C ASN A 87 -3.44 -9.16 23.51
N MET A 88 -3.97 -9.57 22.35
CA MET A 88 -5.34 -10.04 22.20
C MET A 88 -5.36 -11.55 21.97
N ARG A 89 -6.25 -12.25 22.68
CA ARG A 89 -6.50 -13.68 22.47
C ARG A 89 -7.67 -13.90 21.52
N VAL A 90 -7.63 -14.96 20.75
CA VAL A 90 -8.71 -15.31 19.81
C VAL A 90 -9.48 -16.52 20.33
N ASN A 91 -10.68 -16.23 20.84
CA ASN A 91 -11.59 -17.25 21.35
C ASN A 91 -12.56 -17.70 20.26
N VAL A 92 -12.61 -19.00 19.99
CA VAL A 92 -13.57 -19.60 19.05
C VAL A 92 -14.93 -19.71 19.73
N VAL A 93 -15.89 -18.93 19.25
CA VAL A 93 -17.27 -18.97 19.73
C VAL A 93 -18.03 -20.02 18.91
N PRO A 94 -18.77 -20.95 19.55
CA PRO A 94 -19.54 -21.96 18.83
C PRO A 94 -20.66 -21.34 17.99
N THR A 95 -20.98 -21.97 16.86
CA THR A 95 -22.08 -21.52 16.00
C THR A 95 -23.43 -21.86 16.62
N ASN A 96 -24.43 -21.00 16.39
CA ASN A 96 -25.79 -21.24 16.89
C ASN A 96 -26.48 -22.44 16.22
N LYS A 97 -26.05 -22.81 15.01
CA LYS A 97 -26.55 -23.96 14.24
C LYS A 97 -25.38 -24.78 13.69
N PRO A 98 -25.56 -26.09 13.43
CA PRO A 98 -24.57 -26.89 12.72
C PRO A 98 -24.25 -26.30 11.34
N ILE A 99 -22.98 -26.37 10.95
CA ILE A 99 -22.53 -25.96 9.61
C ILE A 99 -23.01 -27.01 8.61
N ALA A 100 -23.81 -26.58 7.63
CA ALA A 100 -24.32 -27.44 6.56
C ALA A 100 -23.65 -27.17 5.20
N ARG A 101 -22.64 -26.28 5.16
CA ARG A 101 -21.90 -25.94 3.94
C ARG A 101 -20.97 -27.10 3.58
N VAL A 102 -20.96 -27.48 2.31
CA VAL A 102 -20.00 -28.43 1.74
C VAL A 102 -18.88 -27.63 1.09
N ASP A 103 -17.65 -27.84 1.55
CA ASP A 103 -16.45 -27.21 1.00
C ASP A 103 -15.83 -28.18 -0.02
N GLU A 104 -15.97 -27.87 -1.31
CA GLU A 104 -15.36 -28.63 -2.39
C GLU A 104 -13.87 -28.31 -2.51
N PRO A 105 -13.03 -29.28 -2.95
CA PRO A 105 -11.61 -29.03 -3.18
C PRO A 105 -11.39 -28.09 -4.38
N ASP A 106 -10.26 -27.40 -4.38
CA ASP A 106 -9.88 -26.51 -5.47
C ASP A 106 -9.71 -27.26 -6.79
N ALA A 107 -10.21 -26.68 -7.88
CA ALA A 107 -9.95 -27.13 -9.24
C ALA A 107 -8.78 -26.34 -9.84
N ILE A 108 -7.74 -27.03 -10.30
CA ILE A 108 -6.51 -26.44 -10.84
C ILE A 108 -6.49 -26.62 -12.37
N PHE A 109 -6.28 -25.52 -13.09
CA PHE A 109 -6.28 -25.48 -14.56
C PHE A 109 -4.93 -25.03 -15.10
N VAL A 110 -4.62 -25.39 -16.34
CA VAL A 110 -3.31 -25.11 -16.98
C VAL A 110 -3.15 -23.63 -17.32
N ASN A 111 -4.22 -22.98 -17.77
CA ASN A 111 -4.22 -21.56 -18.14
C ASN A 111 -5.53 -20.89 -17.65
N ALA A 112 -5.60 -19.56 -17.82
CA ALA A 112 -6.77 -18.79 -17.40
C ALA A 112 -8.00 -19.07 -18.28
N GLU A 113 -7.82 -19.37 -19.56
CA GLU A 113 -8.93 -19.67 -20.49
C GLU A 113 -9.66 -20.95 -20.09
N ASP A 114 -8.94 -21.99 -19.65
CA ASP A 114 -9.54 -23.26 -19.21
C ASP A 114 -10.30 -23.12 -17.87
N LYS A 115 -9.97 -22.10 -17.07
CA LYS A 115 -10.57 -21.86 -15.75
C LYS A 115 -11.88 -21.07 -15.82
N TRP A 116 -11.98 -20.12 -16.75
CA TRP A 116 -13.05 -19.12 -16.83
C TRP A 116 -14.07 -19.45 -17.92
#